data_AF-W2KRZ6-F1
#
_entry.id   AF-W2KRZ6-F1
#
_cell.length_a   1.000
_cell.length_b   1.000
_cell.length_c   1.000
_cell.angle_alpha   90.00
_cell.angle_beta   90.00
_cell.angle_gamma   90.00
#
_symmetry.space_group_name_H-M   'P 1'
#
loop_
_entity.id
_entity.type
_entity.pdbx_description
1 polymer ?
#
loop_
_entity_poly.entity_id
_entity_poly.type
_entity_poly.pdbx_seq_one_letter_code
_entity_poly.pdbx_strand_id
1 'polypeptide(L)'
;MEDAATAEISRAQVWQWIHHSCKTVEGKTVTKDLVLDILKECVNKRSLDAAPGNKWALGGEIMGKVLTGDDMVDFLTLPCYPRIVQLGSSI
;
A
#
# COMPACT_ATOMS: atom_id res chain seq x y z
N MET A 1 -1.35 -16.65 -8.72
CA MET A 1 0.06 -16.29 -8.47
C MET A 1 0.13 -14.82 -8.75
N GLU A 2 0.33 -14.00 -7.73
CA GLU A 2 0.38 -12.54 -7.90
C GLU A 2 1.83 -12.09 -7.98
N ASP A 3 2.09 -11.08 -8.80
CA ASP A 3 3.39 -10.44 -8.93
C ASP A 3 3.30 -8.93 -8.63
N ALA A 4 4.37 -8.19 -8.96
CA ALA A 4 4.39 -6.75 -8.77
C ALA A 4 3.31 -6.04 -9.60
N ALA A 5 3.00 -6.52 -10.81
CA ALA A 5 2.02 -5.88 -11.68
C ALA A 5 0.60 -5.96 -11.08
N THR A 6 0.25 -7.05 -10.39
CA THR A 6 -1.01 -7.12 -9.62
C THR A 6 -1.05 -6.03 -8.55
N ALA A 7 0.03 -5.83 -7.80
CA ALA A 7 0.09 -4.78 -6.78
C ALA A 7 -0.01 -3.38 -7.41
N GLU A 8 0.66 -3.16 -8.56
CA GLU A 8 0.63 -1.89 -9.30
C GLU A 8 -0.78 -1.53 -9.75
N ILE A 9 -1.52 -2.44 -10.40
CA ILE A 9 -2.89 -2.13 -10.84
C ILE A 9 -3.82 -1.91 -9.64
N SER A 10 -3.66 -2.70 -8.58
CA SER A 10 -4.47 -2.57 -7.36
C SER A 10 -4.29 -1.20 -6.69
N ARG A 11 -3.04 -0.74 -6.55
CA ARG A 11 -2.77 0.57 -5.92
C ARG A 11 -3.17 1.75 -6.81
N ALA A 12 -2.98 1.64 -8.13
CA ALA A 12 -3.29 2.71 -9.06
C ALA A 12 -4.80 2.96 -9.13
N GLN A 13 -5.59 1.88 -9.11
CA GLN A 13 -7.05 1.97 -9.07
C GLN A 13 -7.54 2.72 -7.81
N VAL A 14 -7.03 2.35 -6.63
CA VAL A 14 -7.43 2.99 -5.36
C VAL A 14 -6.97 4.45 -5.30
N TRP A 15 -5.74 4.73 -5.75
CA TRP A 15 -5.24 6.11 -5.84
C TRP A 15 -6.12 6.97 -6.75
N GLN A 16 -6.50 6.46 -7.93
CA GLN A 16 -7.41 7.16 -8.85
C GLN A 16 -8.78 7.41 -8.25
N TRP A 17 -9.33 6.45 -7.49
CA TRP A 17 -10.62 6.63 -6.82
C TRP A 17 -10.58 7.77 -5.80
N ILE A 18 -9.49 7.87 -5.03
CA ILE A 18 -9.28 9.00 -4.11
C ILE A 18 -9.13 10.30 -4.90
N HIS A 19 -8.25 10.32 -5.90
CA HIS A 19 -7.90 11.53 -6.66
C HIS A 19 -9.12 12.12 -7.40
N HIS A 20 -9.96 11.27 -7.99
CA HIS A 20 -11.16 11.70 -8.71
C HIS A 20 -12.43 11.72 -7.87
N SER A 21 -12.32 11.56 -6.54
CA SER A 21 -13.48 11.53 -5.63
C SER A 21 -14.57 10.54 -6.09
N CYS A 22 -14.16 9.36 -6.56
CA CYS A 22 -15.08 8.32 -7.02
C CYS A 22 -16.03 7.88 -5.90
N LYS A 23 -17.21 7.42 -6.29
CA LYS A 23 -18.23 6.91 -5.36
C LYS A 23 -18.32 5.38 -5.47
N THR A 24 -18.54 4.72 -4.36
CA THR A 24 -18.92 3.30 -4.34
C THR A 24 -20.32 3.11 -4.94
N VAL A 25 -20.74 1.87 -5.16
CA VAL A 25 -22.08 1.57 -5.68
C VAL A 25 -23.19 2.01 -4.72
N GLU A 26 -22.89 2.14 -3.43
CA GLU A 26 -23.76 2.70 -2.39
C GLU A 26 -23.69 4.24 -2.28
N GLY A 27 -22.93 4.91 -3.15
CA GLY A 27 -22.84 6.37 -3.22
C GLY A 27 -21.83 7.03 -2.27
N LYS A 28 -21.08 6.23 -1.47
CA LYS A 28 -20.05 6.73 -0.56
C LYS A 28 -18.82 7.19 -1.33
N THR A 29 -18.34 8.40 -1.07
CA THR A 29 -17.09 8.88 -1.68
C THR A 29 -15.88 8.13 -1.11
N VAL A 30 -14.96 7.71 -1.97
CA VAL A 30 -13.68 7.09 -1.58
C VAL A 30 -12.72 8.18 -1.13
N THR A 31 -12.42 8.23 0.18
CA THR A 31 -11.53 9.24 0.79
C THR A 31 -10.21 8.62 1.24
N LYS A 32 -9.18 9.45 1.48
CA LYS A 32 -7.90 9.02 2.08
C LYS A 32 -8.14 8.29 3.41
N ASP A 33 -8.95 8.87 4.30
CA ASP A 33 -9.26 8.28 5.62
C ASP A 33 -9.93 6.91 5.50
N LEU A 34 -10.92 6.78 4.60
CA LEU A 34 -11.59 5.49 4.37
C LEU A 34 -10.60 4.41 3.95
N VAL A 35 -9.70 4.72 3.02
CA VAL A 35 -8.72 3.77 2.52
C VAL A 35 -7.68 3.42 3.58
N LEU A 36 -7.24 4.39 4.39
CA LEU A 36 -6.29 4.15 5.49
C LEU A 36 -6.89 3.28 6.60
N ASP A 37 -8.17 3.48 6.93
CA ASP A 37 -8.87 2.64 7.91
C ASP A 37 -8.97 1.18 7.43
N ILE A 38 -9.34 0.97 6.16
CA ILE A 38 -9.40 -0.37 5.56
C ILE A 38 -8.00 -1.01 5.52
N LEU A 39 -6.98 -0.26 5.12
CA LEU A 39 -5.60 -0.75 5.10
C LEU A 39 -5.14 -1.20 6.49
N LYS A 40 -5.44 -0.40 7.53
CA LYS A 40 -5.12 -0.72 8.92
C LYS A 40 -5.80 -2.02 9.36
N GLU A 41 -7.08 -2.20 9.04
CA GLU A 41 -7.80 -3.44 9.34
C GLU A 41 -7.16 -4.65 8.65
N CYS A 42 -6.86 -4.53 7.35
CA CYS A 42 -6.21 -5.58 6.58
C CYS A 42 -4.83 -5.96 7.15
N VAL A 43 -4.00 -4.97 7.47
CA VAL A 43 -2.67 -5.19 8.06
C VAL A 43 -2.78 -5.85 9.42
N ASN A 44 -3.68 -5.39 10.28
CA ASN A 44 -3.90 -5.99 11.59
C ASN A 44 -4.32 -7.45 11.47
N LYS A 45 -5.32 -7.73 10.62
CA LYS A 45 -5.80 -9.09 10.38
C LYS A 45 -4.68 -10.01 9.88
N ARG A 46 -3.86 -9.55 8.94
CA ARG A 46 -2.76 -10.35 8.39
C ARG A 46 -1.59 -10.52 9.36
N SER A 47 -1.36 -9.55 10.24
CA SER A 47 -0.28 -9.60 11.22
C SER A 47 -0.53 -10.64 12.31
N LEU A 48 -1.79 -10.94 12.66
CA LEU A 48 -2.15 -11.93 13.66
C LEU A 48 -1.73 -13.36 13.27
N ASP A 49 -1.85 -13.70 11.99
CA ASP A 49 -1.54 -15.04 11.47
C ASP A 49 -0.08 -15.16 10.95
N ALA A 50 0.72 -14.11 11.09
CA ALA A 50 2.02 -14.02 10.44
C ALA A 50 3.15 -14.59 11.31
N ALA A 51 4.12 -15.20 10.64
CA ALA A 51 5.35 -15.65 11.29
C ALA A 51 6.13 -14.48 11.93
N PRO A 52 6.91 -14.73 12.99
CA PRO A 52 7.85 -13.74 13.53
C PRO A 52 8.79 -13.20 12.45
N GLY A 53 9.07 -11.90 12.49
CA GLY A 53 9.94 -11.23 11.50
C GLY A 53 9.25 -10.89 10.16
N ASN A 54 7.93 -11.04 10.06
CA ASN A 54 7.17 -10.57 8.90
C ASN A 54 7.27 -9.05 8.69
N LYS A 55 6.89 -8.59 7.50
CA LYS A 55 6.96 -7.19 7.07
C LYS A 55 5.58 -6.54 6.89
N TRP A 56 4.52 -7.04 7.54
CA TRP A 56 3.17 -6.49 7.36
C TRP A 56 3.05 -5.02 7.79
N ALA A 57 3.63 -4.67 8.95
CA ALA A 57 3.64 -3.28 9.41
C ALA A 57 4.37 -2.35 8.43
N LEU A 58 5.54 -2.80 7.93
CA LEU A 58 6.33 -2.08 6.94
C LEU A 58 5.58 -1.92 5.61
N GLY A 59 4.97 -2.99 5.12
CA GLY A 59 4.15 -2.98 3.90
C GLY A 59 2.96 -2.03 4.03
N GLY A 60 2.30 -2.02 5.20
CA GLY A 60 1.23 -1.07 5.50
C GLY A 60 1.69 0.39 5.47
N GLU A 61 2.86 0.70 6.05
CA GLU A 61 3.44 2.05 6.02
C GLU A 61 3.67 2.55 4.58
N ILE A 62 4.27 1.70 3.73
CA ILE A 62 4.57 2.05 2.34
C ILE A 62 3.27 2.17 1.54
N MET A 63 2.37 1.19 1.67
CA MET A 63 1.08 1.21 0.95
C MET A 63 0.25 2.44 1.33
N GLY A 64 0.22 2.83 2.61
CA GLY A 64 -0.49 4.04 3.04
C GLY A 64 0.00 5.28 2.29
N LYS A 65 1.31 5.46 2.16
CA LYS A 65 1.92 6.57 1.39
C LYS A 65 1.59 6.50 -0.09
N VAL A 66 1.71 5.31 -0.69
CA VAL A 66 1.54 5.13 -2.14
C VAL A 66 0.06 5.24 -2.57
N LEU A 67 -0.88 4.87 -1.70
CA LEU A 67 -2.30 5.00 -1.97
C LEU A 67 -2.83 6.43 -1.79
N THR A 68 -2.25 7.21 -0.87
CA THR A 68 -2.80 8.50 -0.44
C THR A 68 -1.93 9.71 -0.75
N GLY A 69 -0.75 9.51 -1.36
CA GLY A 69 0.13 10.58 -1.81
C GLY A 69 -0.55 11.49 -2.83
N ASP A 70 -0.17 12.76 -2.85
CA ASP A 70 -0.75 13.75 -3.76
C ASP A 70 -0.38 13.46 -5.22
N ASP A 71 0.83 12.96 -5.45
CA ASP A 71 1.28 12.42 -6.73
C ASP A 71 1.29 10.88 -6.72
N MET A 72 0.97 10.29 -7.87
CA MET A 72 1.08 8.85 -8.06
C MET A 72 2.54 8.50 -8.36
N VAL A 73 3.18 7.70 -7.49
CA VAL A 73 4.52 7.16 -7.79
C VAL A 73 4.50 6.28 -9.03
N ASP A 74 5.55 6.36 -9.84
CA ASP A 74 5.67 5.61 -11.09
C ASP A 74 5.66 4.08 -10.85
N PHE A 75 6.46 3.62 -9.88
CA PHE A 75 6.56 2.21 -9.52
C PHE A 75 6.57 2.02 -8.00
N LEU A 76 5.74 1.11 -7.49
CA LEU A 76 5.71 0.69 -6.08
C LEU A 76 7.06 0.12 -5.63
N THR A 77 7.85 -0.42 -6.55
CA THR A 77 9.16 -0.99 -6.25
C THR A 77 10.16 0.07 -5.79
N LEU A 78 10.04 1.33 -6.21
CA LEU A 78 10.96 2.41 -5.82
C LEU A 78 10.98 2.66 -4.30
N PRO A 79 9.84 2.91 -3.62
CA PRO A 79 9.85 3.07 -2.16
C PRO A 79 10.13 1.75 -1.41
N CYS A 80 9.89 0.60 -2.03
CA CYS A 80 10.17 -0.71 -1.42
C CYS A 80 11.66 -1.10 -1.47
N TYR A 81 12.38 -0.73 -2.54
CA TYR A 81 13.73 -1.21 -2.83
C TYR A 81 14.73 -0.94 -1.68
N PRO A 82 14.79 0.28 -1.08
CA PRO A 82 15.69 0.56 0.04
C PRO A 82 15.44 -0.28 1.30
N ARG A 83 14.24 -0.87 1.45
CA ARG A 83 13.83 -1.67 2.63
C ARG A 83 14.13 -3.16 2.45
N ILE A 84 14.61 -3.56 1.27
CA ILE A 84 15.01 -4.93 0.95
C ILE A 84 16.50 -5.04 0.62
N VAL A 85 17.11 -3.96 0.10
CA VAL A 85 18.57 -3.90 -0.05
C VAL A 85 19.19 -3.44 1.27
N GLN A 86 19.90 -4.34 1.95
CA GLN A 86 20.92 -3.90 2.91
C GLN A 86 22.14 -3.48 2.11
N LEU A 87 22.53 -2.20 2.18
CA LEU A 87 23.90 -1.84 1.86
C LEU A 87 24.76 -2.54 2.91
N GLY A 88 25.37 -3.66 2.53
CA GLY A 88 26.35 -4.32 3.37
C GLY A 88 27.41 -3.29 3.73
N SER A 89 27.53 -2.94 5.01
CA SER A 89 28.72 -2.28 5.51
C SER A 89 29.85 -3.30 5.43
N SER A 90 30.47 -3.38 4.25
CA SER A 90 31.80 -3.95 4.07
C SER A 90 32.77 -2.78 4.02
N ILE A 91 33.17 -2.31 5.20
CA ILE A 91 34.48 -1.72 5.48
C ILE A 91 34.89 -2.19 6.87
#